data_AF-A0A4R4UC65-F1
#
_entry.id   AF-A0A4R4UC65-F1
#
_cell.length_a   1.000
_cell.length_b   1.000
_cell.length_c   1.000
_cell.angle_alpha   90.00
_cell.angle_beta   90.00
_cell.angle_gamma   90.00
#
_symmetry.space_group_name_H-M   'P 1'
#
loop_
_entity.id
_entity.type
_entity.pdbx_description
1 polymer ?
#
loop_
_entity_poly.entity_id
_entity_poly.type
_entity_poly.pdbx_seq_one_letter_code
_entity_poly.pdbx_strand_id
1 'polypeptide(L)' 'MHVAALWRYPVKSLAGGQLRQAAVTTDGLQGDRLVHVRGPRGPLTGTTRPGLTLPASTSADGVPRGWPATH' A
#
# COMPACT_ATOMS: atom_id res chain seq x y z
N MET A 1 24.98 -6.18 -9.01
CA MET A 1 23.52 -6.16 -8.73
C MET A 1 23.08 -4.70 -8.64
N HIS A 2 21.98 -4.32 -9.30
CA HIS A 2 21.44 -2.95 -9.31
C HIS A 2 19.93 -2.97 -9.10
N VAL A 3 19.41 -2.13 -8.20
CA VAL A 3 17.96 -2.00 -7.95
C VAL A 3 17.37 -1.00 -8.95
N ALA A 4 16.55 -1.49 -9.87
CA ALA A 4 15.97 -0.64 -10.92
C ALA A 4 14.85 0.29 -10.44
N ALA A 5 14.04 -0.16 -9.49
CA ALA A 5 12.95 0.62 -8.91
C ALA A 5 12.57 0.08 -7.52
N LEU A 6 11.98 0.95 -6.70
CA LEU A 6 11.38 0.60 -5.42
C LEU A 6 9.89 0.93 -5.45
N TRP A 7 9.06 0.02 -4.94
CA TRP A 7 7.62 0.17 -4.89
C TRP A 7 7.12 -0.14 -3.49
N ARG A 8 6.12 0.63 -3.03
CA ARG A 8 5.43 0.36 -1.77
C ARG A 8 3.92 0.28 -2.01
N TYR A 9 3.31 -0.74 -1.42
CA TYR A 9 1.89 -1.05 -1.48
C TYR A 9 1.32 -0.94 -0.05
N PRO A 10 1.04 0.29 0.43
CA PRO A 10 0.69 0.51 1.84
C PRO A 10 -0.61 -0.21 2.26
N VAL A 11 -1.50 -0.49 1.29
CA VAL A 11 -2.73 -1.26 1.50
C VAL A 11 -2.70 -2.51 0.63
N LYS A 12 -2.98 -3.67 1.24
CA LYS A 12 -3.00 -4.95 0.54
C LYS A 12 -3.96 -4.91 -0.66
N SER A 13 -3.44 -5.33 -1.82
CA SER A 13 -4.18 -5.44 -3.10
C SER A 13 -4.62 -4.12 -3.73
N LEU A 14 -4.25 -2.96 -3.18
CA LEU A 14 -4.47 -1.65 -3.82
C LEU A 14 -3.23 -1.23 -4.63
N ALA A 15 -3.34 -0.15 -5.41
CA ALA A 15 -2.21 0.37 -6.16
C ALA A 15 -1.14 0.96 -5.23
N GLY A 16 0.11 0.59 -5.50
CA GLY A 16 1.29 1.11 -4.82
C GLY A 16 1.88 2.34 -5.51
N GLY A 17 2.84 2.96 -4.86
CA GLY A 17 3.60 4.09 -5.38
C GLY A 17 5.09 3.77 -5.48
N GLN A 18 5.75 4.35 -6.48
CA GLN A 18 7.21 4.25 -6.60
C GLN A 18 7.90 5.12 -5.54
N LEU A 19 8.99 4.59 -4.98
CA LEU A 19 9.82 5.27 -4.00
C LEU A 19 11.22 5.54 -4.54
N ARG A 20 11.86 6.60 -4.03
CA ARG A 20 13.29 6.87 -4.28
C ARG A 20 14.19 6.14 -3.28
N GLN A 21 13.70 5.95 -2.06
CA GLN A 21 14.40 5.32 -0.95
C GLN A 21 13.38 4.70 -0.01
N ALA A 22 13.80 3.70 0.75
CA ALA A 22 12.96 3.09 1.77
C ALA A 22 13.79 2.33 2.81
N ALA A 23 13.31 2.30 4.05
CA ALA A 23 13.94 1.56 5.13
C ALA A 23 13.51 0.10 5.12
N VAL A 24 14.47 -0.81 5.16
CA VAL A 24 14.23 -2.25 5.30
C VAL A 24 14.30 -2.60 6.79
N THR A 25 13.26 -3.26 7.29
CA THR A 25 13.11 -3.76 8.65
C THR A 25 13.06 -5.29 8.63
N THR A 26 12.96 -5.91 9.79
CA THR A 26 12.76 -7.37 9.92
C THR A 26 11.47 -7.85 9.25
N ASP A 27 10.48 -6.97 9.14
CA ASP A 27 9.15 -7.27 8.60
C ASP A 27 8.99 -6.85 7.14
N GLY A 28 10.08 -6.39 6.51
CA GLY A 28 10.11 -5.94 5.13
C GLY A 28 10.28 -4.43 5.01
N LEU A 29 9.57 -3.81 4.07
CA LEU A 29 9.72 -2.39 3.83
C LEU A 29 8.86 -1.57 4.80
N GLN A 30 9.43 -0.56 5.45
CA GLN A 30 8.67 0.28 6.39
C GLN A 30 7.44 0.90 5.69
N GLY A 31 6.27 0.67 6.30
CA GLY A 31 4.99 1.14 5.79
C GLY A 31 4.38 0.31 4.65
N ASP A 32 4.96 -0.84 4.30
CA ASP A 32 4.41 -1.72 3.26
C ASP A 32 3.35 -2.67 3.82
N ARG A 33 2.21 -2.76 3.11
CA ARG A 33 1.11 -3.72 3.33
C ARG A 33 0.60 -3.83 4.77
N LEU A 34 0.70 -2.75 5.55
CA LEU A 34 0.30 -2.74 6.96
C LEU A 34 -1.21 -2.94 7.16
N VAL A 35 -2.02 -2.53 6.19
CA VAL A 35 -3.49 -2.58 6.29
C VAL A 35 -4.12 -3.25 5.08
N HIS A 36 -5.38 -3.64 5.21
CA HIS A 36 -6.21 -4.15 4.11
C HIS A 36 -7.60 -3.51 4.16
N VAL A 37 -8.29 -3.49 3.02
CA VAL A 37 -9.68 -3.04 2.98
C VAL A 37 -10.60 -4.19 3.38
N ARG A 38 -11.58 -3.94 4.25
CA ARG A 38 -12.61 -4.92 4.63
C ARG A 38 -13.96 -4.52 4.04
N GLY A 39 -14.61 -5.43 3.34
CA GLY A 39 -15.98 -5.27 2.87
C GLY A 39 -16.97 -6.04 3.77
N PRO A 40 -18.28 -6.00 3.45
CA PRO A 40 -19.31 -6.68 4.23
C PRO A 40 -19.13 -8.20 4.33
N ARG A 41 -18.48 -8.81 3.33
CA ARG A 41 -18.24 -10.26 3.24
C ARG A 41 -16.83 -10.68 3.68
N GLY A 42 -16.04 -9.76 4.25
CA GLY A 42 -14.66 -10.02 4.66
C GLY A 42 -13.61 -9.19 3.90
N PRO A 43 -12.33 -9.55 4.00
CA PRO A 43 -11.22 -8.81 3.38
C PRO A 43 -11.37 -8.70 1.86
N LEU A 44 -11.11 -7.50 1.34
CA LEU A 44 -11.01 -7.25 -0.09
C LEU A 44 -9.55 -7.45 -0.50
N THR A 45 -9.33 -8.53 -1.23
CA THR A 45 -8.05 -8.94 -1.80
C THR A 45 -8.17 -9.07 -3.32
N GLY A 46 -7.02 -9.16 -4.01
CA GLY A 46 -7.00 -9.41 -5.46
C GLY A 46 -7.78 -10.65 -5.89
N THR A 47 -7.86 -11.68 -5.04
CA THR A 47 -8.66 -12.88 -5.28
C THR A 47 -10.16 -12.62 -5.14
N THR A 48 -10.58 -11.92 -4.08
CA THR A 48 -12.01 -11.69 -3.80
C THR A 48 -12.63 -10.58 -4.64
N ARG A 49 -11.81 -9.62 -5.09
CA ARG A 49 -12.20 -8.46 -5.90
C ARG A 49 -11.06 -8.11 -6.86
N PRO A 50 -11.02 -8.72 -8.04
CA PRO A 50 -10.09 -8.31 -9.09
C PRO A 50 -10.29 -6.83 -9.46
N GLY A 51 -9.22 -6.15 -9.87
CA GLY A 51 -9.30 -4.74 -10.32
C GLY A 51 -9.26 -3.68 -9.22
N LEU A 52 -8.78 -4.03 -8.02
CA LEU A 52 -8.52 -3.04 -6.96
C LEU A 52 -7.29 -2.17 -7.29
N THR A 53 -7.48 -1.15 -8.12
CA THR A 53 -6.39 -0.28 -8.64
C THR A 53 -6.36 1.11 -8.03
N LEU A 54 -7.18 1.37 -7.01
CA LEU A 54 -7.21 2.67 -6.35
C LEU A 54 -5.85 2.97 -5.71
N PRO A 55 -5.27 4.15 -5.94
CA PRO A 55 -4.10 4.61 -5.20
C PRO A 55 -4.41 4.66 -3.71
N ALA A 56 -3.46 4.25 -2.89
CA ALA A 56 -3.61 4.29 -1.45
C ALA A 56 -2.37 4.88 -0.79
N SER A 57 -2.58 5.57 0.33
CA SER A 57 -1.51 6.11 1.15
C SER A 57 -1.81 5.89 2.63
N THR A 58 -0.74 5.67 3.40
CA THR A 58 -0.79 5.56 4.86
C THR A 58 0.33 6.39 5.47
N SER A 59 0.25 6.69 6.76
CA SER A 59 1.43 7.01 7.56
C SER A 59 2.40 5.82 7.62
N ALA A 60 3.59 6.04 8.18
CA ALA A 60 4.56 4.98 8.42
C ALA A 60 3.98 3.87 9.33
N ASP A 61 3.09 4.23 10.25
CA ASP A 61 2.43 3.31 11.19
C ASP A 61 1.15 2.68 10.62
N GLY A 62 0.86 2.91 9.35
CA GLY A 62 -0.29 2.28 8.68
C GLY A 62 -1.61 3.02 8.82
N VAL A 63 -1.64 4.23 9.40
CA VAL A 63 -2.86 5.05 9.47
C VAL A 63 -3.24 5.51 8.06
N PRO A 64 -4.41 5.16 7.51
CA PRO A 64 -4.83 5.59 6.19
C PRO A 64 -4.85 7.11 6.10
N ARG A 65 -4.23 7.64 5.04
CA ARG A 65 -4.35 9.06 4.70
C ARG A 65 -5.28 9.17 3.50
N GLY A 66 -6.29 10.02 3.64
CA GLY A 66 -7.05 10.48 2.48
C GLY A 66 -6.08 11.10 1.47
N TRP A 67 -6.41 11.00 0.19
CA TRP A 67 -5.75 11.85 -0.81
C TRP A 67 -6.01 13.31 -0.43
N PRO A 68 -5.02 14.23 -0.44
CA PRO A 68 -5.32 15.63 -0.22
C PRO A 68 -6.34 16.06 -1.27
N ALA A 69 -7.51 16.53 -0.83
CA ALA A 69 -8.41 17.25 -1.72
C ALA A 69 -7.61 18.43 -2.27
N THR A 70 -7.36 18.45 -3.57
CA THR A 70 -6.88 19.64 -4.25
C THR A 70 -7.90 20.74 -3.98
N HIS A 71 -7.54 21.71 -3.15
CA HIS A 71 -8.17 23.03 -3.16
C HIS A 71 -7.47 23.86 -4.22
#